data_AF-A0A2M7GQS8-F1
#
_entry.id   AF-A0A2M7GQS8-F1
#
_cell.length_a   1.000
_cell.length_b   1.000
_cell.length_c   1.000
_cell.angle_alpha   90.00
_cell.angle_beta   90.00
_cell.angle_gamma   90.00
#
_symmetry.space_group_name_H-M   'P 1'
#
loop_
_entity.id
_entity.type
_entity.pdbx_description
1 polymer ?
#
loop_
_entity_poly.entity_id
_entity_poly.type
_entity_poly.pdbx_seq_one_letter_code
_entity_poly.pdbx_strand_id
1 'polypeptide(L)'
;MVIGALGAGWAVVSLVLTVFVNPGLVFGIILIGLWGATSLAHYGVAIAHAADRADHGQLPAMASGLLLVWATGSVIGPLITGALYASPLGMRGVFLVSAIAGGLLAVSMGLRKRQKAAPSEAEREDFVNLHATSAQLAEIDPDEAGT
;
A
#
# COMPACT_ATOMS: atom_id res chain seq x y z
N MET A 1 0.74 0.64 7.72
CA MET A 1 1.86 -0.33 7.74
C MET A 1 1.74 -1.37 6.64
N VAL A 2 0.53 -1.89 6.39
CA VAL A 2 0.26 -2.88 5.34
C VAL A 2 0.80 -2.46 3.96
N ILE A 3 0.55 -1.24 3.50
CA ILE A 3 1.07 -0.73 2.20
C ILE A 3 2.60 -0.85 2.11
N GLY A 4 3.32 -0.50 3.18
CA GLY A 4 4.78 -0.59 3.21
C GLY A 4 5.28 -2.04 3.21
N ALA A 5 4.59 -2.95 3.90
CA ALA A 5 4.91 -4.37 3.91
C ALA A 5 4.66 -5.03 2.55
N LEU A 6 3.56 -4.68 1.88
CA LEU A 6 3.28 -5.11 0.50
C LEU A 6 4.34 -4.59 -0.47
N GLY A 7 4.75 -3.32 -0.34
CA GLY A 7 5.84 -2.73 -1.12
C GLY A 7 7.16 -3.47 -0.92
N ALA A 8 7.49 -3.85 0.32
CA ALA A 8 8.70 -4.61 0.63
C ALA A 8 8.65 -6.03 0.04
N GLY A 9 7.52 -6.72 0.17
CA GLY A 9 7.31 -8.04 -0.44
C GLY A 9 7.44 -7.98 -1.96
N TRP A 10 6.79 -6.99 -2.59
CA TRP A 10 6.89 -6.75 -4.02
C TRP A 10 8.34 -6.47 -4.46
N ALA A 11 9.09 -5.68 -3.70
CA ALA A 11 10.49 -5.39 -3.97
C ALA A 11 11.37 -6.65 -3.90
N VAL A 12 11.20 -7.46 -2.86
CA VAL A 12 11.96 -8.70 -2.66
C VAL A 12 11.68 -9.69 -3.79
N VAL A 13 10.42 -9.94 -4.12
CA VAL A 13 10.08 -10.88 -5.21
C VAL A 13 10.58 -10.38 -6.56
N SER A 14 10.49 -9.06 -6.82
CA SER A 14 11.04 -8.44 -8.03
C SER A 14 12.57 -8.58 -8.11
N LEU A 15 13.28 -8.46 -6.98
CA LEU A 15 14.72 -8.67 -6.92
C LEU A 15 15.10 -10.13 -7.23
N VAL A 16 14.33 -11.09 -6.70
CA VAL A 16 14.50 -12.51 -7.02
C VAL A 16 14.28 -12.75 -8.51
N LEU A 17 13.21 -12.20 -9.11
CA LEU A 17 12.95 -12.29 -10.55
C LEU A 17 14.05 -11.62 -11.40
N THR A 18 14.71 -10.58 -10.89
CA THR A 18 15.86 -9.94 -11.56
C THR A 18 17.06 -10.89 -11.65
N VAL A 19 17.29 -11.70 -10.62
CA VAL A 19 18.36 -12.70 -10.61
C VAL A 19 17.97 -13.92 -11.46
N PHE A 20 16.75 -14.42 -11.29
CA PHE A 20 16.20 -15.62 -11.94
C PHE A 20 15.21 -15.27 -13.07
N VAL A 21 15.71 -14.66 -14.15
CA VAL A 21 14.86 -14.27 -15.28
C VAL A 21 14.30 -15.46 -16.07
N ASN A 22 14.98 -16.61 -16.05
CA ASN A 22 14.52 -17.83 -16.72
C ASN A 22 14.54 -19.04 -15.77
N PRO A 23 13.64 -19.06 -14.77
CA PRO A 23 13.63 -20.04 -13.68
C PRO A 23 13.03 -21.41 -14.07
N GLY A 24 12.60 -21.58 -15.32
CA GLY A 24 11.75 -22.69 -15.73
C GLY A 24 10.27 -22.48 -15.33
N LEU A 25 9.39 -23.34 -15.85
CA LEU A 25 7.93 -23.11 -15.79
C LEU A 25 7.39 -23.07 -14.36
N VAL A 26 7.65 -24.11 -13.56
CA VAL A 26 7.06 -24.24 -12.21
C VAL A 26 7.53 -23.11 -11.29
N PHE A 27 8.84 -22.89 -11.20
CA PHE A 27 9.38 -21.84 -10.34
C PHE A 27 9.02 -20.44 -10.86
N GLY A 28 8.94 -20.24 -12.18
CA GLY A 28 8.47 -19.00 -12.79
C GLY A 28 7.02 -18.66 -12.44
N ILE A 29 6.11 -19.64 -12.49
CA ILE A 29 4.71 -19.46 -12.09
C ILE A 29 4.61 -19.05 -10.62
N ILE A 30 5.39 -19.68 -9.73
CA ILE A 30 5.40 -19.34 -8.31
C ILE A 30 5.89 -17.89 -8.12
N LEU A 31 7.00 -17.51 -8.74
CA LEU A 31 7.56 -16.17 -8.59
C LEU A 31 6.64 -15.08 -9.16
N ILE A 32 6.07 -15.29 -10.34
CA ILE A 32 5.12 -14.35 -10.94
C ILE A 32 3.81 -14.30 -10.14
N GLY A 33 3.34 -15.42 -9.60
CA GLY A 33 2.19 -15.47 -8.71
C GLY A 33 2.41 -14.66 -7.43
N LEU A 34 3.57 -14.82 -6.79
CA LEU A 34 3.94 -14.02 -5.61
C LEU A 34 4.13 -12.54 -5.95
N TRP A 35 4.74 -12.24 -7.10
CA TRP A 35 4.88 -10.88 -7.59
C TRP A 35 3.51 -10.23 -7.83
N GLY A 36 2.58 -10.95 -8.46
CA GLY A 36 1.21 -10.51 -8.67
C GLY A 36 0.45 -10.29 -7.35
N ALA A 37 0.53 -11.24 -6.43
CA ALA A 37 -0.13 -11.15 -5.12
C ALA A 37 0.32 -9.93 -4.31
N THR A 38 1.62 -9.62 -4.34
CA THR A 38 2.17 -8.47 -3.62
C THR A 38 1.96 -7.14 -4.36
N SER A 39 2.06 -7.11 -5.69
CA SER A 39 1.94 -5.89 -6.49
C SER A 39 0.48 -5.45 -6.72
N LEU A 40 -0.44 -6.37 -7.06
CA LEU A 40 -1.82 -6.03 -7.43
C LEU A 40 -2.68 -5.61 -6.24
N ALA A 41 -2.32 -6.04 -5.03
CA ALA A 41 -3.06 -5.71 -3.80
C ALA A 41 -3.02 -4.20 -3.43
N HIS A 42 -2.06 -3.43 -3.97
CA HIS A 42 -1.83 -2.05 -3.55
C HIS A 42 -3.02 -1.13 -3.78
N TYR A 43 -3.69 -1.22 -4.93
CA TYR A 43 -4.79 -0.32 -5.26
C TYR A 43 -5.96 -0.50 -4.29
N GLY A 44 -6.39 -1.74 -4.05
CA GLY A 44 -7.48 -2.04 -3.11
C GLY A 44 -7.16 -1.62 -1.68
N VAL A 45 -5.94 -1.91 -1.21
CA VAL A 45 -5.50 -1.51 0.14
C VAL A 45 -5.40 0.01 0.27
N ALA A 46 -4.92 0.70 -0.76
CA ALA A 46 -4.85 2.17 -0.76
C ALA A 46 -6.24 2.81 -0.72
N ILE A 47 -7.20 2.27 -1.49
CA ILE A 47 -8.59 2.73 -1.45
C ILE A 47 -9.20 2.50 -0.09
N ALA A 48 -9.10 1.30 0.48
CA ALA A 48 -9.65 1.01 1.81
C ALA A 48 -9.06 1.97 2.85
N HIS A 49 -7.73 2.15 2.84
CA HIS A 49 -7.06 3.04 3.77
C HIS A 49 -7.44 4.53 3.61
N ALA A 50 -7.70 4.97 2.39
CA ALA A 50 -8.16 6.33 2.11
C ALA A 50 -9.63 6.51 2.48
N ALA A 51 -10.47 5.49 2.22
CA ALA A 51 -11.89 5.49 2.56
C ALA A 51 -12.11 5.61 4.06
N ASP A 52 -11.29 4.95 4.88
CA ASP A 52 -11.30 5.07 6.36
C ASP A 52 -11.09 6.51 6.88
N ARG A 53 -10.66 7.45 6.01
CA ARG A 53 -10.33 8.85 6.37
C ARG A 53 -11.16 9.89 5.62
N ALA A 54 -11.95 9.47 4.63
CA ALA A 54 -12.68 10.38 3.77
C ALA A 54 -14.13 10.51 4.25
N ASP A 55 -14.65 11.74 4.25
CA ASP A 55 -16.06 11.98 4.50
C ASP A 55 -16.91 11.31 3.40
N HIS A 56 -18.13 10.87 3.71
CA HIS A 56 -18.99 10.15 2.77
C HIS A 56 -19.20 10.88 1.43
N GLY A 57 -19.31 12.21 1.45
CA GLY A 57 -19.44 13.04 0.24
C GLY A 57 -18.17 13.12 -0.63
N GLN A 58 -17.01 12.77 -0.08
CA GLN A 58 -15.71 12.87 -0.76
C GLN A 58 -15.25 11.55 -1.37
N LEU A 59 -15.91 10.42 -1.05
CA LEU A 59 -15.52 9.10 -1.53
C LEU A 59 -15.38 8.99 -3.07
N PRO A 60 -16.31 9.53 -3.90
CA PRO A 60 -16.17 9.47 -5.35
C PRO A 60 -14.98 10.28 -5.88
N ALA A 61 -14.73 11.46 -5.31
CA ALA A 61 -13.62 12.32 -5.69
C ALA A 61 -12.27 11.71 -5.29
N MET A 62 -12.18 11.15 -4.09
CA MET A 62 -11.01 10.41 -3.60
C MET A 62 -10.70 9.21 -4.49
N ALA A 63 -11.69 8.37 -4.79
CA ALA A 63 -11.50 7.19 -5.64
C ALA A 63 -11.05 7.58 -7.06
N SER A 64 -11.62 8.64 -7.63
CA SER A 64 -11.23 9.18 -8.94
C SER A 64 -9.79 9.70 -8.94
N GLY A 65 -9.36 10.38 -7.87
CA GLY A 65 -7.98 10.83 -7.70
C GLY A 65 -6.98 9.67 -7.64
N LEU A 66 -7.30 8.60 -6.88
CA LEU A 66 -6.48 7.40 -6.82
C LEU A 66 -6.42 6.65 -8.16
N LEU A 67 -7.55 6.58 -8.89
CA LEU A 67 -7.60 6.03 -10.24
C LEU A 67 -6.73 6.81 -11.21
N LEU A 68 -6.75 8.15 -11.14
CA LEU A 68 -5.91 8.98 -11.98
C LEU A 68 -4.42 8.70 -11.72
N VAL A 69 -4.00 8.64 -10.46
CA VAL A 69 -2.62 8.29 -10.09
C VAL A 69 -2.24 6.91 -10.63
N TRP A 70 -3.14 5.92 -10.49
CA TRP A 70 -2.92 4.58 -11.02
C TRP A 70 -2.79 4.57 -12.56
N ALA A 71 -3.69 5.27 -13.26
CA ALA A 71 -3.67 5.37 -14.72
C ALA A 71 -2.40 6.06 -15.23
N THR A 72 -1.96 7.14 -14.57
CA THR A 72 -0.70 7.81 -14.91
C THR A 72 0.49 6.85 -14.77
N GLY A 73 0.55 6.08 -13.68
CA GLY A 73 1.57 5.04 -13.50
C GLY A 73 1.52 3.97 -14.59
N SER A 74 0.33 3.53 -14.98
CA SER A 74 0.12 2.52 -16.03
C SER A 74 0.51 2.99 -17.43
N VAL A 75 0.52 4.31 -17.70
CA VAL A 75 1.04 4.87 -18.96
C VAL A 75 2.56 5.02 -18.90
N ILE A 76 3.10 5.56 -17.80
CA ILE A 76 4.55 5.83 -17.67
C ILE A 76 5.35 4.53 -17.54
N GLY A 77 4.82 3.55 -16.82
CA GLY A 77 5.50 2.28 -16.51
C GLY A 77 5.99 1.54 -17.76
N PRO A 78 5.12 1.22 -18.74
CA PRO A 78 5.49 0.54 -19.98
C PRO A 78 6.52 1.31 -20.83
N LEU A 79 6.53 2.64 -20.77
CA LEU A 79 7.53 3.44 -21.50
C LEU A 79 8.93 3.22 -20.92
N ILE A 80 9.05 3.23 -19.58
CA ILE A 80 10.32 3.00 -18.89
C ILE A 80 10.75 1.54 -19.04
N THR A 81 9.85 0.59 -18.77
CA THR A 81 10.18 -0.84 -18.83
C THR A 81 10.42 -1.32 -20.25
N GLY A 82 9.71 -0.78 -21.24
CA GLY A 82 9.95 -1.04 -22.65
C GLY A 82 11.33 -0.57 -23.10
N ALA A 83 11.74 0.64 -22.71
CA ALA A 83 13.09 1.15 -22.99
C ALA A 83 14.18 0.31 -22.31
N LEU A 84 13.98 -0.11 -21.06
CA LEU A 84 14.93 -0.99 -20.37
C LEU A 84 14.97 -2.40 -20.95
N TYR A 85 13.84 -2.92 -21.41
CA TYR A 85 13.79 -4.20 -22.10
C TYR A 85 14.57 -4.17 -23.42
N ALA A 86 14.54 -3.05 -24.15
CA ALA A 86 15.32 -2.86 -25.37
C ALA A 86 16.83 -2.67 -25.11
N SER A 87 17.24 -2.38 -23.86
CA SER A 87 18.64 -2.25 -23.47
C SER A 87 19.31 -3.63 -23.25
N PRO A 88 20.64 -3.70 -23.08
CA PRO A 88 21.33 -4.94 -22.72
C PRO A 88 20.85 -5.60 -21.42
N LEU A 89 20.10 -4.90 -20.57
CA LEU A 89 19.48 -5.47 -19.37
C LEU A 89 18.32 -6.42 -19.69
N GLY A 90 17.64 -6.24 -20.83
CA GLY A 90 16.48 -7.05 -21.20
C GLY A 90 15.43 -7.13 -20.09
N MET A 91 14.91 -8.34 -19.84
CA MET A 91 13.92 -8.60 -18.79
C MET A 91 14.44 -8.31 -17.36
N ARG A 92 15.76 -8.37 -17.13
CA ARG A 92 16.34 -7.99 -15.81
C ARG A 92 16.05 -6.53 -15.50
N GLY A 93 16.14 -5.66 -16.51
CA GLY A 93 15.91 -4.23 -16.35
C GLY A 93 14.46 -3.93 -15.91
N VAL A 94 13.50 -4.68 -16.46
CA VAL A 94 12.07 -4.58 -16.10
C VAL A 94 11.86 -4.91 -14.62
N PHE A 95 12.38 -6.06 -14.17
CA PHE A 95 12.22 -6.47 -12.77
C PHE A 95 13.05 -5.63 -11.80
N LEU A 96 14.18 -5.07 -12.24
CA LEU A 96 14.97 -4.15 -11.42
C LEU A 96 14.21 -2.85 -11.13
N VAL A 97 13.55 -2.27 -12.15
CA VAL A 97 12.67 -1.10 -11.94
C VAL A 97 11.50 -1.44 -11.04
N SER A 98 10.89 -2.61 -11.22
CA SER A 98 9.84 -3.11 -10.32
C SER A 98 10.34 -3.22 -8.87
N ALA A 99 11.56 -3.75 -8.65
CA ALA A 99 12.16 -3.85 -7.33
C ALA A 99 12.41 -2.48 -6.70
N ILE A 100 12.93 -1.53 -7.47
CA ILE A 100 13.17 -0.15 -7.03
C ILE A 100 11.84 0.52 -6.66
N ALA A 101 10.80 0.37 -7.47
CA ALA A 101 9.49 0.97 -7.20
C ALA A 101 8.88 0.46 -5.88
N GLY A 102 8.88 -0.86 -5.67
CA GLY A 102 8.43 -1.45 -4.40
C GLY A 102 9.28 -1.03 -3.21
N GLY A 103 10.60 -0.94 -3.40
CA GLY A 103 11.54 -0.51 -2.36
C GLY A 103 11.34 0.94 -1.96
N LEU A 104 11.17 1.85 -2.93
CA LEU A 104 10.86 3.25 -2.69
C LEU A 104 9.52 3.40 -1.95
N LEU A 105 8.51 2.63 -2.32
CA LEU A 105 7.23 2.63 -1.61
C LEU A 105 7.40 2.18 -0.16
N ALA A 106 8.10 1.07 0.08
CA ALA A 106 8.37 0.56 1.42
C ALA A 106 9.14 1.57 2.29
N VAL A 107 10.21 2.17 1.74
CA VAL A 107 11.00 3.20 2.42
C VAL A 107 10.14 4.43 2.72
N SER A 108 9.36 4.93 1.75
CA SER A 108 8.49 6.10 1.95
C SER A 108 7.48 5.88 3.07
N MET A 109 6.88 4.69 3.16
CA MET A 109 5.95 4.33 4.24
C MET A 109 6.66 4.18 5.59
N GLY A 110 7.88 3.65 5.59
CA GLY A 110 8.73 3.58 6.79
C GLY A 110 9.09 4.95 7.33
N LEU A 111 9.49 5.89 6.46
CA LEU A 111 9.79 7.27 6.82
C LEU A 111 8.55 8.01 7.34
N ARG A 112 7.41 7.86 6.66
CA ARG A 112 6.13 8.43 7.12
C ARG A 112 5.71 7.92 8.49
N LYS A 113 5.97 6.64 8.80
CA LYS A 113 5.71 6.09 10.15
C LYS A 113 6.54 6.81 11.20
N ARG A 114 7.84 6.99 10.94
CA ARG A 114 8.79 7.58 11.89
C ARG A 114 8.50 9.05 12.20
N GLN A 115 7.90 9.76 11.24
CA GLN A 115 7.54 11.17 11.39
C GLN A 115 6.23 11.40 12.17
N LYS A 116 5.36 10.39 12.29
CA LYS A 116 4.25 10.46 13.25
C LYS A 116 4.83 10.26 14.65
N ALA A 117 4.99 11.36 15.39
CA ALA A 117 5.26 11.30 16.82
C ALA A 117 4.17 10.42 17.48
N ALA A 118 4.58 9.54 18.39
CA ALA A 118 3.63 8.86 19.26
C ALA A 118 2.88 9.95 20.05
N PRO A 119 1.55 9.86 20.21
CA PRO A 119 0.83 10.76 21.11
C PRO A 119 1.53 10.79 22.46
N SER A 120 1.75 11.99 22.99
CA SER A 120 2.35 12.17 24.30
C SER A 120 1.48 11.48 25.36
N GLU A 121 2.05 11.07 26.49
CA GLU A 121 1.26 10.47 27.58
C GLU A 121 0.14 11.40 28.07
N ALA A 122 0.27 12.71 27.89
CA ALA A 122 -0.75 13.70 28.20
C ALA A 122 -1.95 13.71 27.21
N GLU A 123 -1.78 13.17 26.01
CA GLU A 123 -2.84 13.00 24.99
C GLU A 123 -3.43 11.58 25.02
N ARG A 124 -2.86 10.68 25.85
CA ARG A 124 -3.42 9.35 26.09
C ARG A 124 -4.43 9.46 27.22
N GLU A 125 -5.71 9.42 26.87
CA GLU A 125 -6.74 9.10 27.86
C GLU A 125 -6.45 7.73 28.44
N ASP A 126 -6.57 7.61 29.77
CA ASP A 126 -6.34 6.36 30.47
C ASP A 126 -7.29 5.31 29.89
N PHE A 127 -6.77 4.13 29.54
CA PHE A 127 -7.59 3.09 28.95
C PHE A 127 -8.55 2.56 30.01
N VAL A 128 -9.77 3.10 30.03
CA VAL A 128 -10.84 2.59 30.88
C VAL A 128 -11.44 1.37 30.19
N ASN A 129 -11.17 0.19 30.73
CA ASN A 129 -11.75 -1.06 30.24
C ASN A 129 -13.23 -1.13 30.64
N LEU A 130 -14.07 -0.41 29.90
CA LEU A 130 -15.51 -0.46 30.04
C LEU A 130 -16.01 -1.75 29.41
N HIS A 131 -16.48 -2.67 30.25
CA HIS A 131 -17.26 -3.81 29.75
C HIS A 131 -18.44 -3.30 28.92
N ALA A 132 -18.80 -4.02 27.85
CA ALA A 132 -19.93 -3.69 26.99
C ALA A 132 -21.27 -3.52 27.74
N THR A 133 -21.35 -4.00 28.98
CA THR A 133 -22.51 -3.90 29.89
C THR A 133 -22.32 -2.90 31.02
N SER A 134 -21.29 -2.05 30.98
CA SER A 134 -21.06 -1.04 32.01
C SER A 134 -22.12 0.07 31.92
N ALA A 135 -22.65 0.49 33.06
CA ALA A 135 -23.68 1.53 33.12
C ALA A 135 -23.21 2.89 32.56
N GLN A 136 -21.89 3.14 32.54
CA GLN A 136 -21.28 4.34 31.97
C GLN A 136 -21.42 4.44 30.43
N LEU A 137 -21.62 3.33 29.71
CA LEU A 137 -21.89 3.35 28.26
C LEU A 137 -23.33 3.78 27.94
N ALA A 138 -24.26 3.60 28.88
CA ALA A 138 -25.68 3.93 28.70
C ALA A 138 -25.96 5.45 28.84
N GLU A 139 -24.99 6.21 29.34
CA GLU A 139 -25.08 7.67 29.55
C GLU A 139 -24.49 8.47 28.38
N ILE A 140 -24.08 7.80 27.29
CA ILE A 140 -23.77 8.48 26.01
C ILE A 140 -25.10 9.01 25.46
N ASP A 141 -25.36 10.28 25.77
CA ASP A 141 -26.54 11.03 25.39
C ASP A 141 -26.68 11.09 23.85
N PRO A 142 -27.80 10.64 23.25
CA PRO A 142 -28.01 10.74 21.80
C PRO A 142 -28.15 12.18 21.27
N ASP A 143 -28.20 13.20 22.11
CA ASP A 143 -28.49 14.58 21.73
C ASP A 143 -27.30 15.40 21.17
N GLU A 144 -26.08 14.85 21.09
CA GLU A 144 -24.97 15.47 20.32
C GLU A 144 -25.02 15.16 18.81
N ALA A 145 -25.97 14.34 18.35
CA ALA A 145 -26.30 14.17 16.93
C ALA A 145 -27.31 15.23 16.44
N GLY A 146 -27.18 16.47 16.91
CA GLY A 146 -28.10 17.57 16.62
C GLY A 146 -27.90 18.19 15.23
N THR A 147 -29.04 18.39 14.54
CA THR A 147 -29.41 19.55 13.70
C THR A 147 -28.46 20.06 12.61
#